data_AF-A0A535WP51-F1
#
_entry.id   AF-A0A535WP51-F1
#
_cell.length_a   1.000
_cell.length_b   1.000
_cell.length_c   1.000
_cell.angle_alpha   90.00
_cell.angle_beta   90.00
_cell.angle_gamma   90.00
#
_symmetry.space_group_name_H-M   'P 1'
#
loop_
_entity.id
_entity.type
_entity.pdbx_description
1 polymer ?
#
loop_
_entity_poly.entity_id
_entity_poly.type
_entity_poly.pdbx_seq_one_letter_code
_entity_poly.pdbx_strand_id
1 'polypeptide(L)'
;MGGQLSSARAPRTEPGRSETTQASPLRAPRSYFDRVDLFALLGLTAVAFVLRFFSPILPDFFVHPFQGPWITDCVKSTPVNPQGDPGTLCGLAYPFNRGYADANGQLSPPNGQVFDEVYFPVDAYIDFKNTQCHPHSIFCPYFDPEPPLAKEIIGAGEWGYGWYRATFQGAHGNYIDLGFNTFGWRIAACLFGTLCVPMMYLFARRLWSNRIFALAAATLVCFDGMFFIQSRIGMIDIFPIFFILASYYLFLVHIQSRSFNTSMLSLVALGTVLGIGIASKWIVL
;
A
#
# COMPACT_ATOMS: atom_id res chain seq x y z
N MET A 1 47.15 -48.80 -71.52
CA MET A 1 46.27 -49.49 -72.48
C MET A 1 44.94 -49.71 -71.76
N GLY A 2 44.01 -48.74 -71.77
CA GLY A 2 42.91 -48.59 -72.74
C GLY A 2 41.68 -49.31 -72.18
N GLY A 3 40.45 -48.80 -72.05
CA GLY A 3 39.72 -47.56 -72.40
C GLY A 3 38.37 -47.62 -71.63
N GLN A 4 37.81 -46.50 -71.14
CA GLN A 4 36.62 -45.81 -71.71
C GLN A 4 35.36 -46.73 -71.82
N LEU A 5 34.22 -46.49 -71.16
CA LEU A 5 33.34 -45.33 -71.31
C LEU A 5 32.29 -45.17 -70.19
N SER A 6 31.94 -43.90 -69.99
CA SER A 6 30.90 -43.32 -69.13
C SER A 6 29.48 -43.60 -69.64
N SER A 7 28.52 -43.77 -68.73
CA SER A 7 27.08 -43.61 -68.99
C SER A 7 26.49 -42.65 -67.95
N ALA A 8 26.24 -41.42 -68.39
CA ALA A 8 25.50 -40.41 -67.64
C ALA A 8 24.07 -40.88 -67.35
N ARG A 9 23.65 -40.86 -66.08
CA ARG A 9 22.26 -41.10 -65.66
C ARG A 9 21.65 -39.77 -65.22
N ALA A 10 20.56 -39.40 -65.88
CA ALA A 10 19.80 -38.16 -65.67
C ALA A 10 19.33 -37.97 -64.21
N PRO A 11 19.25 -36.74 -63.69
CA PRO A 11 18.66 -36.48 -62.39
C PRO A 11 17.13 -36.67 -62.45
N ARG A 12 16.60 -37.58 -61.63
CA ARG A 12 15.16 -37.72 -61.39
C ARG A 12 14.70 -36.50 -60.58
N THR A 13 13.77 -35.75 -61.14
CA THR A 13 12.97 -34.75 -60.43
C THR A 13 11.98 -35.47 -59.51
N GLU A 14 12.22 -35.41 -58.20
CA GLU A 14 11.21 -35.81 -57.22
C GLU A 14 10.09 -34.75 -57.16
N PRO A 15 8.82 -35.14 -57.24
CA PRO A 15 7.71 -34.20 -57.12
C PRO A 15 7.61 -33.67 -55.68
N GLY A 16 7.64 -32.35 -55.57
CA GLY A 16 7.58 -31.60 -54.33
C GLY A 16 6.40 -32.03 -53.44
N ARG A 17 6.75 -32.55 -52.27
CA ARG A 17 5.85 -32.68 -51.12
C ARG A 17 5.72 -31.29 -50.50
N SER A 18 4.70 -30.53 -50.91
CA SER A 18 4.27 -29.33 -50.21
C SER A 18 3.60 -29.75 -48.89
N GLU A 19 4.42 -30.05 -47.89
CA GLU A 19 3.95 -30.03 -46.51
C GLU A 19 3.61 -28.58 -46.18
N THR A 20 2.35 -28.24 -46.39
CA THR A 20 1.72 -27.10 -45.75
C THR A 20 1.69 -27.42 -44.26
N THR A 21 2.78 -27.08 -43.58
CA THR A 21 2.81 -26.94 -42.12
C THR A 21 1.72 -25.94 -41.77
N GLN A 22 0.53 -26.45 -41.43
CA GLN A 22 -0.52 -25.64 -40.84
C GLN A 22 0.08 -25.07 -39.55
N ALA A 23 0.54 -23.83 -39.63
CA ALA A 23 0.92 -23.06 -38.47
C ALA A 23 -0.27 -23.11 -37.51
N SER A 24 -0.08 -23.75 -36.36
CA SER A 24 -1.05 -23.66 -35.27
C SER A 24 -1.38 -22.17 -35.08
N PRO A 25 -2.66 -21.79 -34.95
CA PRO A 25 -3.00 -20.39 -34.79
C PRO A 25 -2.22 -19.87 -33.59
N LEU A 26 -1.32 -18.93 -33.85
CA LEU A 26 -0.55 -18.23 -32.83
C LEU A 26 -1.56 -17.77 -31.79
N ARG A 27 -1.54 -18.43 -30.62
CA ARG A 27 -2.45 -18.12 -29.52
C ARG A 27 -2.32 -16.61 -29.28
N ALA A 28 -3.40 -15.87 -29.54
CA ALA A 28 -3.41 -14.42 -29.41
C ALA A 28 -2.72 -14.03 -28.10
N PRO A 29 -1.89 -12.98 -28.08
CA PRO A 29 -1.17 -12.58 -26.87
C PRO A 29 -2.21 -12.44 -25.77
N ARG A 30 -2.17 -13.34 -24.78
CA ARG A 30 -3.08 -13.28 -23.64
C ARG A 30 -2.85 -11.92 -23.01
N SER A 31 -3.83 -11.03 -23.10
CA SER A 31 -3.75 -9.74 -22.44
C SER A 31 -3.50 -10.03 -20.96
N TYR A 32 -2.36 -9.54 -20.47
CA TYR A 32 -1.97 -9.72 -19.07
C TYR A 32 -3.02 -9.13 -18.12
N PHE A 33 -3.67 -8.06 -18.58
CA PHE A 33 -4.67 -7.29 -17.86
C PHE A 33 -5.92 -7.15 -18.72
N ASP A 34 -7.09 -7.49 -18.20
CA ASP A 34 -8.36 -7.27 -18.87
C ASP A 34 -9.37 -6.52 -17.98
N ARG A 35 -10.61 -6.37 -18.47
CA ARG A 35 -11.68 -5.70 -17.73
C ARG A 35 -12.01 -6.42 -16.42
N VAL A 36 -11.87 -7.74 -16.37
CA VAL A 36 -12.14 -8.52 -15.15
C VAL A 36 -11.07 -8.22 -14.11
N ASP A 37 -9.81 -8.15 -14.52
CA ASP A 37 -8.69 -7.74 -13.65
C ASP A 37 -8.91 -6.31 -13.11
N LEU A 38 -9.44 -5.38 -13.93
CA LEU A 38 -9.80 -4.04 -13.48
C LEU A 38 -10.93 -4.05 -12.43
N PHE A 39 -12.03 -4.78 -12.68
CA PHE A 39 -13.13 -4.88 -11.72
C PHE A 39 -12.68 -5.54 -10.42
N ALA A 40 -11.83 -6.57 -10.49
CA ALA A 40 -11.24 -7.19 -9.31
C ALA A 40 -10.40 -6.19 -8.51
N LEU A 41 -9.55 -5.38 -9.15
CA LEU A 41 -8.77 -4.35 -8.48
C LEU A 41 -9.65 -3.30 -7.80
N LEU A 42 -10.66 -2.78 -8.51
CA LEU A 42 -11.57 -1.77 -7.94
C LEU A 42 -12.37 -2.35 -6.77
N GLY A 43 -12.89 -3.56 -6.90
CA GLY A 43 -13.62 -4.26 -5.84
C GLY A 43 -12.74 -4.52 -4.62
N LEU A 44 -11.53 -5.06 -4.82
CA LEU A 44 -10.57 -5.30 -3.72
C LEU A 44 -10.17 -4.00 -3.04
N THR A 45 -9.92 -2.94 -3.80
CA THR A 45 -9.55 -1.63 -3.25
C THR A 45 -10.69 -1.04 -2.43
N ALA A 46 -11.93 -1.10 -2.94
CA ALA A 46 -13.11 -0.62 -2.23
C ALA A 46 -13.35 -1.39 -0.93
N VAL A 47 -13.29 -2.73 -0.97
CA VAL A 47 -13.42 -3.57 0.22
C VAL A 47 -12.30 -3.29 1.22
N ALA A 48 -11.04 -3.24 0.76
CA ALA A 48 -9.90 -2.97 1.61
C ALA A 48 -9.98 -1.59 2.28
N PHE A 49 -10.43 -0.57 1.53
CA PHE A 49 -10.64 0.78 2.03
C PHE A 49 -11.74 0.83 3.08
N VAL A 50 -12.93 0.28 2.77
CA VAL A 50 -14.07 0.29 3.70
C VAL A 50 -13.70 -0.41 5.00
N LEU A 51 -13.07 -1.59 4.91
CA LEU A 51 -12.64 -2.32 6.09
C LEU A 51 -11.61 -1.54 6.90
N ARG A 52 -10.65 -0.85 6.29
CA ARG A 52 -9.60 -0.12 7.04
C ARG A 52 -10.09 1.22 7.59
N PHE A 53 -10.90 1.93 6.83
CA PHE A 53 -11.37 3.27 7.15
C PHE A 53 -12.45 3.26 8.22
N PHE A 54 -13.41 2.33 8.14
CA PHE A 54 -14.59 2.26 9.03
C PHE A 54 -14.50 1.16 10.10
N SER A 55 -13.37 0.49 10.26
CA SER A 55 -13.23 -0.51 11.34
C SER A 55 -13.04 0.19 12.70
N PRO A 56 -13.45 -0.40 13.85
CA PRO A 56 -13.86 -1.79 14.08
C PRO A 56 -15.29 -2.08 13.62
N ILE A 57 -15.40 -2.74 12.46
CA ILE A 57 -16.60 -3.50 12.07
C ILE A 57 -16.23 -4.94 12.43
N LEU A 58 -16.43 -5.30 13.68
CA LEU A 58 -16.20 -6.67 14.13
C LEU A 58 -17.53 -7.43 13.98
N PRO A 59 -17.55 -8.60 13.32
CA PRO A 59 -18.67 -9.51 13.49
C PRO A 59 -18.68 -9.92 14.96
N ASP A 60 -19.71 -9.48 15.69
CA ASP A 60 -19.85 -9.70 17.14
C ASP A 60 -20.04 -11.19 17.49
N PHE A 61 -20.23 -12.03 16.48
CA PHE A 61 -20.41 -13.48 16.62
C PHE A 61 -19.33 -14.17 17.47
N PHE A 62 -18.07 -13.71 17.39
CA PHE A 62 -16.97 -14.33 18.15
C PHE A 62 -16.82 -13.80 19.58
N VAL A 63 -17.31 -12.59 19.85
CA VAL A 63 -17.16 -11.92 21.15
C VAL A 63 -18.41 -12.14 22.02
N HIS A 64 -19.59 -12.09 21.41
CA HIS A 64 -20.89 -12.33 22.05
C HIS A 64 -21.76 -13.27 21.19
N PRO A 65 -21.45 -14.58 21.15
CA PRO A 65 -22.24 -15.53 20.38
C PRO A 65 -23.71 -15.49 20.82
N PHE A 66 -24.60 -15.12 19.90
CA PHE A 66 -26.06 -15.02 20.10
C PHE A 66 -26.54 -14.00 21.15
N GLN A 67 -25.67 -13.13 21.67
CA GLN A 67 -25.99 -12.20 22.76
C GLN A 67 -25.77 -10.71 22.44
N GLY A 68 -25.33 -10.39 21.22
CA GLY A 68 -25.12 -9.01 20.75
C GLY A 68 -25.60 -8.77 19.32
N PRO A 69 -25.61 -7.51 18.84
CA PRO A 69 -25.94 -7.20 17.46
C PRO A 69 -24.94 -7.90 16.52
N TRP A 70 -25.42 -8.46 15.40
CA TRP A 70 -24.61 -9.24 14.44
C TRP A 70 -23.33 -8.52 13.97
N ILE A 71 -23.36 -7.19 13.99
CA ILE A 71 -22.23 -6.30 13.76
C ILE A 71 -22.21 -5.35 14.96
N THR A 72 -21.10 -5.33 15.71
CA THR A 72 -20.86 -4.29 16.71
C THR A 72 -20.12 -3.14 16.05
N ASP A 73 -20.81 -2.00 15.98
CA ASP A 73 -20.22 -0.73 15.57
C ASP A 73 -19.82 0.03 16.83
N CYS A 74 -18.52 0.08 17.12
CA CYS A 74 -17.92 0.58 18.35
C CYS A 74 -18.37 -0.09 19.67
N VAL A 75 -17.41 -0.23 20.59
CA VAL A 75 -17.73 -0.28 22.02
C VAL A 75 -18.38 1.07 22.37
N LYS A 76 -19.49 1.08 23.12
CA LYS A 76 -20.23 2.29 23.59
C LYS A 76 -19.40 3.33 24.36
N SER A 77 -18.09 3.15 24.45
CA SER A 77 -17.17 3.78 25.40
C SER A 77 -15.91 4.32 24.72
N THR A 78 -15.99 4.79 23.47
CA THR A 78 -14.90 5.58 22.87
C THR A 78 -15.08 7.04 23.27
N PRO A 79 -14.22 7.61 24.12
CA PRO A 79 -14.40 8.95 24.65
C PRO A 79 -13.92 10.02 23.65
N VAL A 80 -14.28 9.88 22.38
CA VAL A 80 -14.05 10.87 21.34
C VAL A 80 -15.44 11.33 20.89
N ASN A 81 -15.99 12.27 21.64
CA ASN A 81 -17.18 13.03 21.23
C ASN A 81 -16.82 14.51 20.94
N PRO A 82 -15.87 14.82 20.04
CA PRO A 82 -15.88 16.11 19.36
C PRO A 82 -16.99 16.07 18.33
N GLN A 83 -18.15 16.64 18.67
CA GLN A 83 -19.26 16.80 17.74
C GLN A 83 -18.75 17.39 16.41
N GLY A 84 -19.00 16.68 15.30
CA GLY A 84 -18.73 17.18 13.94
C GLY A 84 -17.47 16.65 13.24
N ASP A 85 -16.70 15.74 13.85
CA ASP A 85 -15.55 15.12 13.17
C ASP A 85 -15.96 13.81 12.45
N PRO A 86 -15.72 13.64 11.14
CA PRO A 86 -15.99 12.40 10.39
C PRO A 86 -15.36 11.14 11.01
N GLY A 87 -14.29 11.29 11.80
CA GLY A 87 -13.63 10.22 12.56
C GLY A 87 -14.36 9.80 13.84
N THR A 88 -15.46 10.46 14.23
CA THR A 88 -16.32 10.03 15.35
C THR A 88 -17.23 8.86 15.00
N LEU A 89 -17.41 8.56 13.72
CA LEU A 89 -17.88 7.26 13.26
C LEU A 89 -16.72 6.29 13.39
N CYS A 90 -16.87 5.27 14.25
CA CYS A 90 -16.10 4.04 14.32
C CYS A 90 -15.19 3.82 13.11
N GLY A 91 -13.96 4.36 13.18
CA GLY A 91 -13.13 4.50 12.00
C GLY A 91 -11.69 4.75 12.38
N LEU A 92 -10.97 5.55 11.60
CA LEU A 92 -9.54 5.77 11.84
C LEU A 92 -9.22 6.40 13.19
N ALA A 93 -10.13 7.17 13.81
CA ALA A 93 -9.89 7.69 15.15
C ALA A 93 -9.83 6.60 16.24
N TYR A 94 -10.36 5.40 15.96
CA TYR A 94 -10.26 4.22 16.83
C TYR A 94 -9.06 3.33 16.44
N PRO A 95 -8.40 2.61 17.37
CA PRO A 95 -8.56 2.68 18.82
C PRO A 95 -8.06 4.01 19.38
N PHE A 96 -8.73 4.50 20.41
CA PHE A 96 -8.31 5.67 21.17
C PHE A 96 -7.93 5.22 22.57
N ASN A 97 -6.68 5.43 22.97
CA ASN A 97 -6.26 5.16 24.34
C ASN A 97 -6.14 6.50 25.08
N ARG A 98 -7.09 6.79 25.97
CA ARG A 98 -7.02 8.01 26.77
C ARG A 98 -5.83 7.88 27.72
N GLY A 99 -4.91 8.83 27.65
CA GLY A 99 -3.80 8.91 28.60
C GLY A 99 -4.26 8.97 30.05
N TYR A 100 -3.38 8.59 30.97
CA TYR A 100 -3.65 8.77 32.40
C TYR A 100 -3.44 10.23 32.79
N ALA A 101 -4.32 10.76 33.62
CA ALA A 101 -4.16 12.09 34.18
C ALA A 101 -3.02 12.09 35.20
N ASP A 102 -2.07 13.01 35.04
CA ASP A 102 -1.06 13.30 36.05
C ASP A 102 -1.68 14.05 37.25
N ALA A 103 -0.86 14.39 38.24
CA ALA A 103 -1.28 15.14 39.42
C ALA A 103 -1.90 16.53 39.11
N ASN A 104 -1.66 17.05 37.90
CA ASN A 104 -2.19 18.33 37.41
C ASN A 104 -3.38 18.16 36.46
N GLY A 105 -3.85 16.94 36.23
CA GLY A 105 -4.94 16.63 35.30
C GLY A 105 -4.54 16.58 33.83
N GLN A 106 -3.25 16.67 33.49
CA GLN A 106 -2.74 16.54 32.12
C GLN A 106 -2.72 15.06 31.71
N LEU A 107 -3.32 14.72 30.58
CA LEU A 107 -3.35 13.35 30.08
C LEU A 107 -2.04 13.02 29.35
N SER A 108 -1.46 11.86 29.65
CA SER A 108 -0.30 11.34 28.92
C SER A 108 -0.55 9.91 28.41
N PRO A 109 -0.58 9.68 27.08
CA PRO A 109 -0.46 10.67 26.01
C PRO A 109 -1.77 11.47 25.79
N PRO A 110 -1.69 12.75 25.37
CA PRO A 110 -2.83 13.68 25.41
C PRO A 110 -3.87 13.47 24.31
N ASN A 111 -3.47 12.98 23.14
CA ASN A 111 -4.28 12.97 21.91
C ASN A 111 -4.70 11.56 21.47
N GLY A 112 -4.66 10.57 22.38
CA GLY A 112 -5.18 9.23 22.09
C GLY A 112 -4.22 8.27 21.40
N GLN A 113 -2.94 8.61 21.38
CA GLN A 113 -1.88 7.83 20.75
C GLN A 113 -1.85 6.38 21.28
N VAL A 114 -1.63 5.43 20.38
CA VAL A 114 -1.37 4.03 20.73
C VAL A 114 0.01 3.61 20.26
N PHE A 115 0.73 2.85 21.09
CA PHE A 115 2.05 2.30 20.74
C PHE A 115 3.00 3.43 20.27
N ASP A 116 3.74 3.24 19.17
CA ASP A 116 4.70 4.24 18.67
C ASP A 116 4.06 5.47 18.02
N GLU A 117 2.72 5.64 18.06
CA GLU A 117 2.08 6.92 17.73
C GLU A 117 2.47 8.04 18.71
N VAL A 118 3.04 7.70 19.86
CA VAL A 118 3.66 8.68 20.77
C VAL A 118 4.94 9.29 20.19
N TYR A 119 5.52 8.68 19.16
CA TYR A 119 6.74 9.11 18.49
C TYR A 119 6.44 9.59 17.06
N PHE A 120 6.07 8.71 16.13
CA PHE A 120 6.13 9.04 14.70
C PHE A 120 5.22 10.20 14.25
N PRO A 121 3.94 10.28 14.64
CA PRO A 121 3.10 11.44 14.38
C PRO A 121 3.60 12.72 15.07
N VAL A 122 4.15 12.59 16.28
CA VAL A 122 4.68 13.74 17.03
C VAL A 122 5.91 14.31 16.33
N ASP A 123 6.81 13.43 15.90
CA ASP A 123 8.01 13.79 15.15
C ASP A 123 7.62 14.40 13.79
N ALA A 124 6.68 13.78 13.05
CA ALA A 124 6.15 14.32 11.80
C ALA A 124 5.55 15.74 11.97
N TYR A 125 4.80 15.95 13.05
CA TYR A 125 4.23 17.25 13.40
C TYR A 125 5.31 18.30 13.69
N ILE A 126 6.36 17.93 14.44
CA ILE A 126 7.48 18.82 14.76
C ILE A 126 8.26 19.18 13.48
N ASP A 127 8.53 18.19 12.62
CA ASP A 127 9.18 18.37 11.32
C ASP A 127 8.39 19.39 10.45
N PHE A 128 7.07 19.24 10.35
CA PHE A 128 6.21 20.15 9.58
C PHE A 128 6.11 21.56 10.17
N LYS A 129 6.13 21.69 11.49
CA LYS A 129 6.15 23.00 12.14
C LYS A 129 7.47 23.73 11.99
N ASN A 130 8.50 23.06 11.46
CA ASN A 130 9.86 23.59 11.32
C ASN A 130 10.36 24.18 12.66
N THR A 131 9.84 23.68 13.78
CA THR A 131 10.23 24.10 15.11
C THR A 131 11.41 23.23 15.53
N GLN A 132 12.61 23.72 15.24
CA GLN A 132 13.90 23.33 15.85
C GLN A 132 14.70 22.19 15.21
N CYS A 133 14.22 21.50 14.17
CA CYS A 133 15.01 20.44 13.52
C CYS A 133 15.47 20.80 12.10
N HIS A 134 16.68 21.35 12.02
CA HIS A 134 17.45 21.38 10.80
C HIS A 134 18.52 20.28 10.82
N PRO A 135 18.94 19.73 9.66
CA PRO A 135 20.02 18.73 9.57
C PRO A 135 21.35 19.16 10.23
N HIS A 136 21.49 20.43 10.58
CA HIS A 136 22.67 21.04 11.19
C HIS A 136 22.42 21.72 12.55
N SER A 137 21.23 21.59 13.14
CA SER A 137 20.96 22.17 14.47
C SER A 137 21.31 21.18 15.58
N ILE A 138 22.20 21.61 16.48
CA ILE A 138 22.69 20.86 17.66
C ILE A 138 21.57 20.52 18.66
N PHE A 139 20.41 21.17 18.55
CA PHE A 139 19.27 21.03 19.45
C PHE A 139 18.02 20.58 18.67
N CYS A 140 17.99 19.31 18.25
CA CYS A 140 16.75 18.64 17.92
C CYS A 140 16.14 18.07 19.20
N PRO A 141 14.87 18.36 19.52
CA PRO A 141 14.23 17.89 20.76
C PRO A 141 13.99 16.36 20.78
N TYR A 142 14.20 15.66 19.67
CA TYR A 142 14.12 14.20 19.58
C TYR A 142 15.22 13.64 18.67
N PHE A 143 15.54 12.36 18.88
CA PHE A 143 16.43 11.58 18.02
C PHE A 143 15.61 10.47 17.39
N ASP A 144 15.60 10.42 16.06
CA ASP A 144 14.96 9.34 15.32
C ASP A 144 16.01 8.60 14.46
N PRO A 145 16.22 7.28 14.65
CA PRO A 145 17.11 6.49 13.81
C PRO A 145 16.55 6.27 12.39
N GLU A 146 15.26 6.47 12.17
CA GLU A 146 14.58 6.15 10.93
C GLU A 146 14.63 7.29 9.92
N PRO A 147 14.73 6.97 8.61
CA PRO A 147 14.65 7.94 7.53
C PRO A 147 13.36 8.80 7.59
N PRO A 148 13.38 10.03 7.05
CA PRO A 148 12.30 10.99 7.29
C PRO A 148 11.02 10.72 6.49
N LEU A 149 11.09 10.08 5.32
CA LEU A 149 9.98 10.12 4.35
C LEU A 149 8.67 9.51 4.89
N ALA A 150 8.75 8.43 5.67
CA ALA A 150 7.55 7.83 6.25
C ALA A 150 6.82 8.79 7.20
N LYS A 151 7.58 9.58 7.97
CA LYS A 151 7.05 10.63 8.85
C LYS A 151 6.50 11.80 8.04
N GLU A 152 7.18 12.20 6.97
CA GLU A 152 6.66 13.25 6.08
C GLU A 152 5.32 12.85 5.44
N ILE A 153 5.14 11.57 5.10
CA ILE A 153 3.86 11.05 4.60
C ILE A 153 2.78 11.09 5.68
N ILE A 154 3.11 10.78 6.95
CA ILE A 154 2.20 10.92 8.08
C ILE A 154 1.81 12.41 8.27
N GLY A 155 2.79 13.31 8.30
CA GLY A 155 2.57 14.75 8.44
C GLY A 155 1.77 15.35 7.28
N ALA A 156 1.91 14.82 6.06
CA ALA A 156 1.04 15.18 4.93
C ALA A 156 -0.42 14.76 5.16
N GLY A 157 -0.64 13.63 5.84
CA GLY A 157 -1.97 13.20 6.30
C GLY A 157 -2.58 14.17 7.31
N GLU A 158 -1.80 14.57 8.31
CA GLU A 158 -2.21 15.55 9.31
C GLU A 158 -2.54 16.89 8.65
N TRP A 159 -1.60 17.45 7.88
CA TRP A 159 -1.79 18.71 7.17
C TRP A 159 -3.01 18.66 6.23
N GLY A 160 -3.16 17.59 5.46
CA GLY A 160 -4.28 17.41 4.53
C GLY A 160 -5.63 17.33 5.24
N TYR A 161 -5.68 16.64 6.38
CA TYR A 161 -6.89 16.59 7.19
C TYR A 161 -7.21 17.95 7.81
N GLY A 162 -6.21 18.67 8.31
CA GLY A 162 -6.41 20.02 8.83
C GLY A 162 -6.90 21.01 7.78
N TRP A 163 -6.40 20.91 6.53
CA TRP A 163 -6.93 21.67 5.40
C TRP A 163 -8.41 21.36 5.13
N TYR A 164 -8.80 20.08 5.20
CA TYR A 164 -10.20 19.68 5.08
C TYR A 164 -11.07 20.32 6.18
N ARG A 165 -10.62 20.29 7.43
CA ARG A 165 -11.34 20.93 8.55
C ARG A 165 -11.47 22.44 8.36
N ALA A 166 -10.41 23.11 7.92
CA ALA A 166 -10.44 24.55 7.67
C ALA A 166 -11.41 24.92 6.53
N THR A 167 -11.39 24.13 5.44
CA THR A 167 -12.14 24.44 4.22
C THR A 167 -13.62 24.09 4.35
N PHE A 168 -13.95 22.94 4.94
CA PHE A 168 -15.31 22.38 4.92
C PHE A 168 -16.02 22.45 6.28
N GLN A 169 -15.28 22.56 7.39
CA GLN A 169 -15.85 22.63 8.74
C GLN A 169 -15.73 24.02 9.38
N GLY A 170 -15.14 24.98 8.66
CA GLY A 170 -14.95 26.35 9.16
C GLY A 170 -13.97 26.45 10.33
N ALA A 171 -13.06 25.50 10.48
CA ALA A 171 -12.04 25.56 11.52
C ALA A 171 -10.99 26.65 11.21
N HIS A 172 -10.50 27.35 12.24
CA HIS A 172 -9.50 28.40 12.09
C HIS A 172 -8.20 28.02 12.81
N GLY A 173 -7.06 28.22 12.16
CA GLY A 173 -5.73 27.88 12.69
C GLY A 173 -4.80 27.37 11.59
N ASN A 174 -3.61 26.93 11.97
CA ASN A 174 -2.69 26.28 11.03
C ASN A 174 -3.21 24.88 10.68
N TYR A 175 -3.06 24.44 9.44
CA TYR A 175 -3.57 23.14 9.00
C TYR A 175 -2.94 21.98 9.78
N ILE A 176 -1.63 22.01 10.04
CA ILE A 176 -0.96 20.96 10.82
C ILE A 176 -1.54 20.85 12.24
N ASP A 177 -1.91 21.96 12.88
CA ASP A 177 -2.53 21.98 14.20
C ASP A 177 -3.95 21.42 14.20
N LEU A 178 -4.72 21.74 13.18
CA LEU A 178 -6.09 21.26 13.01
C LEU A 178 -6.12 19.75 12.73
N GLY A 179 -5.09 19.23 12.07
CA GLY A 179 -4.95 17.84 11.70
C GLY A 179 -4.24 16.96 12.70
N PHE A 180 -3.62 17.51 13.75
CA PHE A 180 -2.87 16.76 14.75
C PHE A 180 -3.80 16.02 15.71
N ASN A 181 -4.39 14.94 15.23
CA ASN A 181 -5.29 14.04 15.95
C ASN A 181 -5.24 12.62 15.35
N THR A 182 -5.85 11.66 16.04
CA THR A 182 -5.86 10.25 15.63
C THR A 182 -6.26 10.03 14.18
N PHE A 183 -7.25 10.76 13.68
CA PHE A 183 -7.66 10.63 12.29
C PHE A 183 -6.58 11.14 11.31
N GLY A 184 -6.03 12.33 11.58
CA GLY A 184 -5.09 13.00 10.67
C GLY A 184 -3.79 12.22 10.44
N TRP A 185 -3.19 11.64 11.47
CA TRP A 185 -1.96 10.85 11.29
C TRP A 185 -2.22 9.42 10.76
N ARG A 186 -3.43 8.87 10.95
CA ARG A 186 -3.77 7.50 10.51
C ARG A 186 -4.28 7.42 9.07
N ILE A 187 -4.79 8.52 8.49
CA ILE A 187 -5.34 8.49 7.13
C ILE A 187 -4.29 8.09 6.09
N ALA A 188 -3.05 8.55 6.24
CA ALA A 188 -1.97 8.19 5.33
C ALA A 188 -1.67 6.68 5.39
N ALA A 189 -1.57 6.11 6.59
CA ALA A 189 -1.37 4.68 6.78
C ALA A 189 -2.52 3.84 6.19
N CYS A 190 -3.77 4.31 6.36
CA CYS A 190 -4.97 3.69 5.79
C CYS A 190 -4.93 3.64 4.27
N LEU A 191 -4.56 4.74 3.63
CA LEU A 191 -4.48 4.81 2.17
C LEU A 191 -3.38 3.87 1.63
N PHE A 192 -2.17 3.91 2.20
CA PHE A 192 -1.07 3.04 1.76
C PHE A 192 -1.37 1.56 2.02
N GLY A 193 -1.89 1.22 3.19
CA GLY A 193 -2.29 -0.16 3.47
C GLY A 193 -3.45 -0.66 2.61
N THR A 194 -4.37 0.24 2.21
CA THR A 194 -5.39 -0.07 1.21
C THR A 194 -4.76 -0.35 -0.15
N LEU A 195 -3.80 0.45 -0.59
CA LEU A 195 -3.11 0.31 -1.88
C LEU A 195 -2.24 -0.96 -1.96
N CYS A 196 -1.74 -1.47 -0.85
CA CYS A 196 -1.02 -2.75 -0.81
C CYS A 196 -1.86 -3.95 -1.28
N VAL A 197 -3.18 -3.95 -1.07
CA VAL A 197 -4.08 -5.05 -1.48
C VAL A 197 -4.16 -5.19 -3.01
N PRO A 198 -4.55 -4.16 -3.79
CA PRO A 198 -4.50 -4.24 -5.25
C PRO A 198 -3.06 -4.40 -5.77
N MET A 199 -2.06 -3.86 -5.08
CA MET A 199 -0.66 -4.07 -5.45
C MET A 199 -0.24 -5.54 -5.32
N MET A 200 -0.69 -6.23 -4.27
CA MET A 200 -0.49 -7.68 -4.10
C MET A 200 -1.19 -8.47 -5.21
N TYR A 201 -2.41 -8.08 -5.61
CA TYR A 201 -3.08 -8.69 -6.76
C TYR A 201 -2.23 -8.57 -8.03
N LEU A 202 -1.74 -7.36 -8.34
CA LEU A 202 -0.90 -7.10 -9.51
C LEU A 202 0.40 -7.90 -9.48
N PHE A 203 1.04 -7.96 -8.32
CA PHE A 203 2.25 -8.75 -8.11
C PHE A 203 2.01 -10.24 -8.33
N ALA A 204 1.01 -10.82 -7.67
CA ALA A 204 0.66 -12.23 -7.78
C ALA A 204 0.21 -12.62 -9.20
N ARG A 205 -0.54 -11.73 -9.88
CA ARG A 205 -0.96 -11.89 -11.28
C ARG A 205 0.23 -11.95 -12.24
N ARG A 206 1.31 -11.24 -11.92
CA ARG A 206 2.57 -11.20 -12.71
C ARG A 206 3.47 -12.37 -12.42
N LEU A 207 3.48 -12.84 -11.18
CA LEU A 207 4.22 -14.02 -10.76
C LEU A 207 3.62 -15.29 -11.38
N TRP A 208 2.29 -15.45 -11.31
CA TRP A 208 1.57 -16.55 -11.91
C TRP A 208 0.45 -16.04 -12.81
N SER A 209 0.38 -16.52 -14.05
CA SER A 209 -0.67 -16.17 -15.01
C SER A 209 -2.08 -16.72 -14.68
N ASN A 210 -2.39 -16.96 -13.39
CA ASN A 210 -3.68 -17.37 -12.84
C ASN A 210 -4.35 -16.26 -11.99
N ARG A 211 -5.63 -15.96 -12.26
CA ARG A 211 -6.41 -14.95 -11.52
C ARG A 211 -6.85 -15.42 -10.14
N ILE A 212 -7.21 -16.68 -10.00
CA ILE A 212 -7.67 -17.24 -8.71
C ILE A 212 -6.52 -17.14 -7.69
N PHE A 213 -5.29 -17.41 -8.13
CA PHE A 213 -4.10 -17.22 -7.31
C PHE A 213 -3.92 -15.76 -6.88
N ALA A 214 -4.06 -14.81 -7.81
CA ALA A 214 -3.94 -13.38 -7.51
C ALA A 214 -5.04 -12.88 -6.55
N LEU A 215 -6.28 -13.32 -6.75
CA LEU A 215 -7.41 -13.03 -5.85
C LEU A 215 -7.16 -13.61 -4.46
N ALA A 216 -6.69 -14.87 -4.37
CA ALA A 216 -6.39 -15.50 -3.09
C ALA A 216 -5.28 -14.75 -2.35
N ALA A 217 -4.18 -14.40 -3.02
CA ALA A 217 -3.09 -13.63 -2.41
C ALA A 217 -3.55 -12.26 -1.90
N ALA A 218 -4.30 -11.51 -2.71
CA ALA A 218 -4.83 -10.21 -2.31
C ALA A 218 -5.85 -10.31 -1.16
N THR A 219 -6.69 -11.34 -1.17
CA THR A 219 -7.67 -11.61 -0.10
C THR A 219 -6.96 -11.93 1.21
N LEU A 220 -5.93 -12.80 1.19
CA LEU A 220 -5.13 -13.12 2.36
C LEU A 220 -4.47 -11.88 2.97
N VAL A 221 -3.88 -11.00 2.14
CA VAL A 221 -3.33 -9.72 2.63
C VAL A 221 -4.41 -8.78 3.14
N CYS A 222 -5.59 -8.76 2.51
CA CYS A 222 -6.69 -7.90 2.93
C CYS A 222 -7.19 -8.25 4.35
N PHE A 223 -7.20 -9.53 4.70
CA PHE A 223 -7.70 -10.07 5.97
C PHE A 223 -6.60 -10.53 6.94
N ASP A 224 -5.33 -10.28 6.64
CA ASP A 224 -4.24 -10.53 7.59
C ASP A 224 -4.34 -9.54 8.76
N GLY A 225 -4.42 -10.07 9.99
CA GLY A 225 -4.70 -9.27 11.18
C GLY A 225 -3.61 -8.26 11.50
N MET A 226 -2.34 -8.64 11.36
CA MET A 226 -1.20 -7.75 11.64
C MET A 226 -1.15 -6.63 10.59
N PHE A 227 -1.24 -6.99 9.31
CA PHE A 227 -1.26 -6.05 8.20
C PHE A 227 -2.42 -5.06 8.31
N PHE A 228 -3.60 -5.58 8.70
CA PHE A 228 -4.79 -4.77 8.93
C PHE A 228 -4.58 -3.74 10.04
N ILE A 229 -4.06 -4.15 11.21
CA ILE A 229 -3.79 -3.24 12.33
C ILE A 229 -2.74 -2.20 11.92
N GLN A 230 -1.62 -2.62 11.31
CA GLN A 230 -0.55 -1.71 10.88
C GLN A 230 -1.02 -0.67 9.85
N SER A 231 -2.02 -1.00 9.03
CA SER A 231 -2.64 -0.04 8.11
C SER A 231 -3.61 0.95 8.75
N ARG A 232 -3.82 0.87 10.07
CA ARG A 232 -4.83 1.68 10.77
C ARG A 232 -4.29 2.52 11.92
N ILE A 233 -3.07 2.27 12.34
CA ILE A 233 -2.37 3.08 13.34
C ILE A 233 -1.28 3.91 12.64
N GLY A 234 -0.86 5.01 13.27
CA GLY A 234 0.15 5.95 12.76
C GLY A 234 1.57 5.40 12.83
N MET A 235 1.78 4.19 12.30
CA MET A 235 3.07 3.52 12.23
C MET A 235 3.73 3.77 10.87
N ILE A 236 5.06 3.86 10.89
CA ILE A 236 5.85 4.06 9.68
C ILE A 236 6.02 2.79 8.83
N ASP A 237 5.62 1.61 9.32
CA ASP A 237 5.90 0.32 8.68
C ASP A 237 5.11 0.05 7.39
N ILE A 238 3.92 0.63 7.25
CA ILE A 238 3.05 0.35 6.10
C ILE A 238 3.57 0.98 4.80
N PHE A 239 4.26 2.12 4.89
CA PHE A 239 4.84 2.83 3.74
C PHE A 239 5.96 2.04 3.05
N PRO A 240 7.03 1.58 3.75
CA PRO A 240 8.08 0.78 3.14
C PRO A 240 7.54 -0.56 2.61
N ILE A 241 6.54 -1.19 3.24
CA ILE A 241 5.92 -2.41 2.70
C ILE A 241 5.30 -2.15 1.32
N PHE A 242 4.61 -1.03 1.13
CA PHE A 242 4.08 -0.65 -0.17
C PHE A 242 5.19 -0.48 -1.21
N PHE A 243 6.27 0.25 -0.86
CA PHE A 243 7.39 0.47 -1.79
C PHE A 243 8.17 -0.82 -2.10
N ILE A 244 8.29 -1.74 -1.14
CA ILE A 244 8.86 -3.07 -1.36
C ILE A 244 8.00 -3.85 -2.37
N LEU A 245 6.67 -3.91 -2.18
CA LEU A 245 5.76 -4.58 -3.11
C LEU A 245 5.81 -3.98 -4.51
N ALA A 246 5.82 -2.65 -4.61
CA ALA A 246 5.97 -1.93 -5.87
C ALA A 246 7.32 -2.23 -6.54
N SER A 247 8.40 -2.31 -5.77
CA SER A 247 9.74 -2.66 -6.26
C SER A 247 9.78 -4.08 -6.82
N TYR A 248 9.26 -5.07 -6.08
CA TYR A 248 9.20 -6.45 -6.58
C TYR A 248 8.35 -6.57 -7.85
N TYR A 249 7.23 -5.86 -7.93
CA TYR A 249 6.42 -5.81 -9.14
C TYR A 249 7.19 -5.19 -10.33
N LEU A 250 7.86 -4.05 -10.12
CA LEU A 250 8.65 -3.40 -11.17
C LEU A 250 9.85 -4.24 -11.60
N PHE A 251 10.48 -4.97 -10.67
CA PHE A 251 11.51 -5.96 -10.98
C PHE A 251 10.97 -7.06 -11.90
N LEU A 252 9.78 -7.61 -11.61
CA LEU A 252 9.15 -8.58 -12.51
C LEU A 252 8.82 -7.97 -13.89
N VAL A 253 8.36 -6.72 -13.94
CA VAL A 253 8.13 -6.00 -15.21
C VAL A 253 9.44 -5.86 -15.99
N HIS A 254 10.54 -5.54 -15.30
CA HIS A 254 11.85 -5.39 -15.90
C HIS A 254 12.37 -6.70 -16.51
N ILE A 255 12.40 -7.79 -15.74
CA ILE A 255 12.93 -9.07 -16.23
C ILE A 255 12.05 -9.70 -17.33
N GLN A 256 10.75 -9.38 -17.37
CA GLN A 256 9.81 -9.88 -18.38
C GLN A 256 9.71 -8.97 -19.61
N SER A 257 10.38 -7.81 -19.59
CA SER A 257 10.36 -6.86 -20.70
C SER A 257 11.05 -7.42 -21.95
N ARG A 258 10.42 -7.24 -23.11
CA ARG A 258 10.95 -7.71 -24.41
C ARG A 258 11.63 -6.61 -25.23
N SER A 259 11.47 -5.36 -24.82
CA SER A 259 11.98 -4.18 -25.51
C SER A 259 12.93 -3.42 -24.61
N PHE A 260 14.05 -2.95 -25.18
CA PHE A 260 15.06 -2.17 -24.47
C PHE A 260 14.45 -0.94 -23.80
N ASN A 261 13.59 -0.19 -24.49
CA ASN A 261 12.99 1.03 -23.94
C ASN A 261 12.10 0.73 -22.73
N THR A 262 11.28 -0.33 -22.80
CA THR A 262 10.44 -0.76 -21.67
C THR A 262 11.29 -1.26 -20.52
N SER A 263 12.35 -2.01 -20.82
CA SER A 263 13.32 -2.50 -19.83
C SER A 263 13.97 -1.33 -19.09
N MET A 264 14.49 -0.35 -19.81
CA MET A 264 15.13 0.84 -19.24
C MET A 264 14.15 1.66 -18.39
N LEU A 265 12.93 1.90 -18.89
CA LEU A 265 11.91 2.62 -18.13
C LEU A 265 11.55 1.91 -16.83
N SER A 266 11.36 0.59 -16.89
CA SER A 266 11.05 -0.21 -15.69
C SER A 266 12.22 -0.25 -14.69
N LEU A 267 13.47 -0.20 -15.17
CA LEU A 267 14.66 -0.17 -14.31
C LEU A 267 14.80 1.17 -13.60
N VAL A 268 14.60 2.29 -14.31
CA VAL A 268 14.59 3.63 -13.70
C VAL A 268 13.48 3.73 -12.67
N ALA A 269 12.27 3.28 -13.02
CA ALA A 269 11.15 3.25 -12.08
C ALA A 269 11.46 2.39 -10.84
N LEU A 270 12.07 1.22 -11.03
CA LEU A 270 12.47 0.34 -9.93
C LEU A 270 13.47 1.05 -9.00
N GLY A 271 14.52 1.66 -9.55
CA GLY A 271 15.52 2.39 -8.76
C GLY A 271 14.91 3.56 -7.99
N THR A 272 14.00 4.31 -8.61
CA THR A 272 13.28 5.39 -7.94
C THR A 272 12.42 4.88 -6.79
N VAL A 273 11.62 3.82 -7.01
CA VAL A 273 10.75 3.27 -5.97
C VAL A 273 11.56 2.66 -4.81
N LEU A 274 12.68 1.98 -5.11
CA LEU A 274 13.60 1.49 -4.09
C LEU A 274 14.21 2.66 -3.28
N GLY A 275 14.67 3.71 -3.95
CA GLY A 275 15.20 4.91 -3.27
C GLY A 275 14.17 5.57 -2.36
N ILE A 276 12.93 5.71 -2.82
CA ILE A 276 11.79 6.21 -2.01
C ILE A 276 11.53 5.27 -0.81
N GLY A 277 11.58 3.96 -1.02
CA GLY A 277 11.42 3.00 0.06
C GLY A 277 12.53 3.06 1.10
N ILE A 278 13.80 3.15 0.68
CA ILE A 278 14.95 3.34 1.59
C ILE A 278 14.81 4.64 2.37
N ALA A 279 14.38 5.72 1.71
CA ALA A 279 14.10 7.00 2.37
C ALA A 279 12.91 6.94 3.36
N SER A 280 12.09 5.89 3.31
CA SER A 280 11.00 5.64 4.26
C SER A 280 11.45 4.82 5.46
N LYS A 281 12.24 3.76 5.24
CA LYS A 281 12.75 2.87 6.30
C LYS A 281 13.94 2.07 5.81
N TRP A 282 14.94 1.86 6.68
CA TRP A 282 16.17 1.14 6.31
C TRP A 282 15.94 -0.31 5.86
N ILE A 283 14.85 -0.95 6.27
CA ILE A 283 14.50 -2.34 5.91
C ILE A 283 14.31 -2.57 4.41
N VAL A 284 14.22 -1.51 3.60
CA VAL A 284 14.09 -1.62 2.14
C VAL A 284 15.45 -1.90 1.45
N LEU A 285 16.57 -1.65 2.13
CA LEU A 285 17.92 -1.95 1.64
C LEU A 285 18.18 -3.47 1.54
#